data_AF-A0A838S6V8-F1
#
_entry.id   AF-A0A838S6V8-F1
#
_cell.length_a   1.000
_cell.length_b   1.000
_cell.length_c   1.000
_cell.angle_alpha   90.00
_cell.angle_beta   90.00
_cell.angle_gamma   90.00
#
_symmetry.space_group_name_H-M   'P 1'
#
loop_
_entity.id
_entity.type
_entity.pdbx_description
1 polymer ?
#
loop_
_entity_poly.entity_id
_entity_poly.type
_entity_poly.pdbx_seq_one_letter_code
_entity_poly.pdbx_strand_id
1 'polypeptide(L)'
;MSYIVQRNHRFYVVAYNGHDPITGRERRRWHPAGLDRSDAETVQRRIDDQRPTTTCERSVGGFMSTTWLATKHGLTRPTASRYRWMIDHDIAPRIGRIHLDAL
;
A
#
# COMPACT_ATOMS: atom_id res chain seq x y z
N MET A 1 -6.40 -5.03 -0.09
CA MET A 1 -7.27 -6.20 -0.17
C MET A 1 -6.52 -7.25 -0.94
N SER A 2 -6.51 -8.45 -0.42
CA SER A 2 -5.95 -9.62 -1.06
C SER A 2 -7.04 -10.67 -1.25
N TYR A 3 -6.89 -11.55 -2.24
CA TYR A 3 -7.83 -12.63 -2.49
C TYR A 3 -7.08 -13.88 -2.96
N ILE A 4 -7.69 -15.05 -2.71
CA ILE A 4 -7.13 -16.34 -3.09
C ILE A 4 -7.62 -16.73 -4.48
N VAL A 5 -6.71 -17.21 -5.32
CA VAL A 5 -6.98 -17.75 -6.64
C VAL A 5 -6.41 -19.15 -6.73
N GLN A 6 -7.20 -20.11 -7.21
CA GLN A 6 -6.70 -21.42 -7.57
C GLN A 6 -6.38 -21.46 -9.06
N ARG A 7 -5.16 -21.88 -9.40
CA ARG A 7 -4.74 -22.08 -10.79
C ARG A 7 -3.80 -23.28 -10.89
N ASN A 8 -4.08 -24.19 -11.83
CA ASN A 8 -3.27 -25.39 -12.07
C ASN A 8 -2.95 -26.19 -10.79
N HIS A 9 -3.99 -26.56 -10.04
CA HIS A 9 -3.91 -27.26 -8.75
C HIS A 9 -3.13 -26.55 -7.64
N ARG A 10 -2.74 -25.28 -7.81
CA ARG A 10 -2.05 -24.48 -6.79
C ARG A 10 -2.87 -23.27 -6.38
N PHE A 11 -2.75 -22.88 -5.12
CA PHE A 11 -3.31 -21.65 -4.60
C PHE A 11 -2.31 -20.52 -4.66
N TYR A 12 -2.83 -19.33 -4.97
CA TYR A 12 -2.10 -18.09 -5.01
C TYR A 12 -2.88 -17.03 -4.22
N VAL A 13 -2.18 -16.25 -3.43
CA VAL A 13 -2.74 -15.02 -2.86
C VAL A 13 -2.35 -13.86 -3.76
N VAL A 14 -3.35 -13.17 -4.30
CA VAL A 14 -3.16 -11.98 -5.13
C VAL A 14 -3.37 -10.75 -4.27
N ALA A 15 -2.31 -9.97 -4.09
CA ALA A 15 -2.33 -8.72 -3.35
C ALA A 15 -2.39 -7.53 -4.31
N TYR A 16 -3.30 -6.60 -4.03
CA TYR A 16 -3.36 -5.33 -4.74
C TYR A 16 -2.28 -4.36 -4.23
N ASN A 17 -1.44 -3.86 -5.13
CA ASN A 17 -0.32 -2.97 -4.84
C ASN A 17 -0.53 -1.52 -5.35
N GLY A 18 -1.75 -1.14 -5.72
CA GLY A 18 -2.03 0.19 -6.27
C GLY A 18 -1.93 0.24 -7.80
N HIS A 19 -1.91 1.46 -8.34
CA HIS A 19 -1.66 1.71 -9.76
C HIS A 19 -0.20 2.11 -10.01
N ASP A 20 0.29 1.78 -11.19
CA ASP A 20 1.55 2.30 -11.72
C ASP A 20 1.41 3.82 -11.93
N PRO A 21 2.29 4.65 -11.35
CA PRO A 21 2.16 6.10 -11.43
C PRO A 21 2.48 6.67 -12.82
N ILE A 22 3.15 5.90 -13.68
CA ILE A 22 3.52 6.33 -15.04
C ILE A 22 2.46 5.85 -16.03
N THR A 23 1.99 4.61 -15.88
CA THR A 23 1.08 3.99 -16.87
C THR A 23 -0.37 3.93 -16.43
N GLY A 24 -0.69 4.23 -15.17
CA GLY A 24 -2.02 4.12 -14.58
C GLY A 24 -2.52 2.68 -14.44
N ARG A 25 -1.75 1.67 -14.86
CA ARG A 25 -2.17 0.27 -14.84
C ARG A 25 -2.17 -0.27 -13.42
N GLU A 26 -3.16 -1.09 -13.11
CA GLU A 26 -3.18 -1.80 -11.84
C GLU A 26 -1.96 -2.69 -11.66
N ARG A 27 -1.34 -2.62 -10.48
CA ARG A 27 -0.23 -3.47 -10.08
C ARG A 27 -0.73 -4.51 -9.09
N ARG A 28 -0.61 -5.78 -9.46
CA ARG A 28 -0.97 -6.92 -8.61
C ARG A 28 0.27 -7.79 -8.39
N ARG A 29 0.47 -8.24 -7.16
CA ARG A 29 1.54 -9.20 -6.82
C ARG A 29 0.93 -10.55 -6.50
N TRP A 30 1.50 -11.58 -7.09
CA TRP A 30 1.09 -12.97 -6.90
C TRP A 30 2.02 -13.62 -5.88
N HIS A 31 1.43 -14.21 -4.85
CA HIS A 31 2.14 -14.93 -3.81
C HIS A 31 1.76 -16.41 -3.91
N PRO A 32 2.73 -17.32 -4.11
CA PRO A 32 2.44 -18.75 -4.10
C PRO A 32 2.02 -19.18 -2.69
N ALA A 33 0.94 -19.94 -2.60
CA ALA A 33 0.30 -20.29 -1.34
C ALA A 33 0.17 -21.81 -1.10
N GLY A 34 0.68 -22.65 -2.01
CA GLY A 34 0.73 -24.10 -1.84
C GLY A 34 -0.36 -24.85 -2.61
N LEU A 35 -0.63 -26.10 -2.20
CA LEU A 35 -1.64 -26.98 -2.78
C LEU A 35 -2.95 -26.96 -1.98
N ASP A 36 -2.90 -26.51 -0.73
CA ASP A 36 -4.04 -26.48 0.18
C ASP A 36 -4.58 -25.07 0.40
N ARG A 37 -5.90 -24.99 0.59
CA ARG A 37 -6.59 -23.72 0.80
C ARG A 37 -6.27 -23.10 2.17
N SER A 38 -6.04 -23.93 3.20
CA SER A 38 -5.67 -23.49 4.54
C SER A 38 -4.33 -22.75 4.55
N ASP A 39 -3.37 -23.22 3.75
CA ASP A 39 -2.07 -22.57 3.59
C ASP A 39 -2.23 -21.22 2.91
N ALA A 40 -3.12 -21.15 1.91
CA ALA A 40 -3.46 -19.91 1.22
C ALA A 40 -4.07 -18.87 2.16
N GLU A 41 -4.97 -19.28 3.06
CA GLU A 41 -5.57 -18.40 4.06
C GLU A 41 -4.54 -17.88 5.08
N THR A 42 -3.58 -18.73 5.46
CA THR A 42 -2.48 -18.33 6.34
C THR A 42 -1.56 -17.30 5.68
N VAL A 43 -1.22 -17.52 4.41
CA VAL A 43 -0.44 -16.55 3.60
C VAL A 43 -1.23 -15.26 3.40
N GLN A 44 -2.54 -15.33 3.17
CA GLN A 44 -3.40 -14.17 3.01
C GLN A 44 -3.41 -13.30 4.26
N ARG A 45 -3.63 -13.92 5.42
CA ARG A 45 -3.62 -13.22 6.72
C ARG A 45 -2.28 -12.53 6.97
N ARG A 46 -1.17 -13.21 6.72
CA ARG A 46 0.18 -12.64 6.84
C ARG A 46 0.37 -11.41 5.94
N ILE A 47 -0.13 -11.46 4.70
CA ILE A 47 -0.01 -10.34 3.76
C ILE A 47 -0.88 -9.16 4.21
N ASP A 48 -2.09 -9.43 4.68
CA ASP A 48 -3.00 -8.40 5.17
C ASP A 48 -2.49 -7.77 6.47
N ASP A 49 -1.88 -8.54 7.39
CA ASP A 49 -1.27 -8.05 8.63
C ASP A 49 -0.01 -7.20 8.37
N GLN A 50 0.76 -7.52 7.33
CA GLN A 50 1.93 -6.72 6.91
C GLN A 50 1.54 -5.43 6.19
N ARG A 51 0.27 -5.29 5.81
CA ARG A 51 -0.20 -4.09 5.13
C ARG A 51 -0.20 -2.94 6.12
N PRO A 52 0.41 -1.78 5.79
CA PRO A 52 0.32 -0.63 6.66
C PRO A 52 -1.15 -0.28 6.88
N THR A 53 -1.54 -0.18 8.15
CA THR A 53 -2.86 0.33 8.53
C THR A 53 -3.03 1.67 7.87
N THR A 54 -3.94 1.76 6.91
CA THR A 54 -4.34 3.04 6.32
C THR A 54 -5.17 3.72 7.40
N THR A 55 -4.51 4.55 8.21
CA THR A 55 -5.24 5.53 9.01
C THR A 55 -6.03 6.33 7.99
N CYS A 56 -7.36 6.33 8.08
CA CYS A 56 -8.22 7.10 7.18
C CYS A 56 -8.03 8.58 7.53
N GLU A 57 -6.88 9.12 7.13
CA GLU A 57 -6.53 10.49 7.35
C GLU A 57 -7.33 11.30 6.37
N ARG A 58 -8.31 12.03 6.88
CA ARG A 58 -9.28 12.73 6.05
C ARG A 58 -8.66 13.80 5.16
N SER A 59 -7.38 14.13 5.34
CA SER A 59 -6.69 15.21 4.63
C SER A 59 -5.48 14.68 3.85
N VAL A 60 -5.19 15.29 2.69
CA VAL A 60 -4.05 14.92 1.83
C VAL A 60 -2.73 14.94 2.60
N GLY A 61 -2.50 15.96 3.44
CA GLY A 61 -1.26 16.11 4.19
C GLY A 61 -1.06 14.99 5.20
N GLY A 62 -2.13 14.65 5.91
CA GLY A 62 -2.14 13.53 6.83
C GLY A 62 -1.85 12.19 6.14
N PHE A 63 -2.60 11.90 5.08
CA PHE A 63 -2.40 10.69 4.29
C PHE A 63 -0.97 10.56 3.77
N MET A 64 -0.37 11.66 3.31
CA MET A 64 1.00 11.65 2.81
C MET A 64 2.03 11.40 3.91
N SER A 65 1.87 12.02 5.08
CA SER A 65 2.81 11.90 6.20
C SER A 65 2.79 10.53 6.89
N THR A 66 1.66 9.82 6.85
CA THR A 66 1.52 8.51 7.49
C THR A 66 1.42 7.38 6.47
N THR A 67 0.29 7.25 5.78
CA THR A 67 -0.05 6.09 4.95
C THR A 67 0.84 5.99 3.72
N TRP A 68 1.03 7.10 2.99
CA TRP A 68 1.86 7.12 1.79
C TRP A 68 3.34 6.87 2.11
N LEU A 69 3.86 7.54 3.13
CA LEU A 69 5.25 7.38 3.56
C LEU A 69 5.49 5.94 4.06
N ALA A 70 4.55 5.37 4.81
CA ALA A 70 4.63 3.98 5.27
C ALA A 70 4.65 2.99 4.10
N THR A 71 3.96 3.27 3.00
CA THR A 71 3.94 2.41 1.80
C THR A 71 5.30 2.37 1.08
N LYS A 72 6.19 3.36 1.29
CA LYS A 72 7.53 3.42 0.69
C LYS A 72 8.55 2.60 1.49
N HIS A 73 8.30 1.30 1.62
CA HIS A 73 9.23 0.37 2.25
C HIS A 73 10.55 0.29 1.46
N GLY A 74 11.70 0.34 2.15
CA GLY A 74 13.03 0.23 1.53
C GLY A 74 13.73 1.57 1.23
N LEU A 75 13.16 2.71 1.63
CA LEU A 75 13.89 3.98 1.59
C LEU A 75 15.03 3.98 2.60
N THR A 76 16.16 4.57 2.20
CA THR A 76 17.22 4.90 3.16
C THR A 76 16.73 5.99 4.11
N ARG A 77 17.27 6.02 5.33
CA ARG A 77 16.94 7.04 6.34
C ARG A 77 17.00 8.48 5.80
N PRO A 78 18.06 8.94 5.07
CA PRO A 78 18.09 10.30 4.54
C PRO A 78 17.02 10.56 3.47
N THR A 79 16.69 9.58 2.62
CA THR A 79 15.61 9.74 1.64
C THR A 79 14.24 9.84 2.31
N ALA A 80 13.99 9.03 3.33
CA ALA A 80 12.76 9.11 4.11
C ALA A 80 12.62 10.46 4.82
N SER A 81 13.70 10.99 5.41
CA SER A 81 13.71 12.32 6.02
C SER A 81 13.45 13.44 5.02
N ARG A 82 14.03 13.35 3.80
CA ARG A 82 13.80 14.34 2.74
C ARG A 82 12.33 14.37 2.29
N TYR A 83 11.71 13.20 2.16
CA TYR A 83 10.29 13.11 1.81
C TYR A 83 9.39 13.67 2.90
N ARG A 84 9.69 13.38 4.17
CA ARG A 84 8.95 13.98 5.29
C ARG A 84 9.06 15.51 5.26
N TRP A 85 10.27 16.05 5.08
CA TRP A 85 10.48 17.50 4.95
C TRP A 85 9.69 18.11 3.78
N MET A 86 9.69 17.47 2.61
CA MET A 86 8.95 17.95 1.43
C MET A 86 7.44 17.93 1.66
N ILE A 87 6.93 16.90 2.33
CA ILE A 87 5.51 16.84 2.69
C ILE A 87 5.17 18.01 3.63
N ASP A 88 5.97 18.21 4.68
CA ASP A 88 5.71 19.24 5.70
C ASP A 88 5.88 20.67 5.14
N HIS A 89 6.85 20.90 4.26
CA HIS A 89 7.23 22.25 3.79
C HIS A 89 6.57 22.66 2.47
N ASP A 90 6.38 21.72 1.54
CA ASP A 90 5.92 22.07 0.18
C ASP A 90 4.45 21.68 -0.06
N ILE A 91 4.04 20.52 0.45
CA ILE A 91 2.73 19.93 0.15
C ILE A 91 1.69 20.36 1.18
N ALA A 92 1.98 20.13 2.47
CA ALA A 92 1.05 20.37 3.56
C ALA A 92 0.53 21.82 3.60
N PRO A 93 1.37 22.85 3.37
CA PRO A 93 0.90 24.25 3.38
C PRO A 93 -0.04 24.59 2.21
N ARG A 94 0.07 23.91 1.07
CA ARG A 94 -0.68 24.24 -0.16
C ARG A 94 -1.96 23.43 -0.29
N ILE A 95 -1.83 22.11 -0.14
CA ILE A 95 -2.93 21.16 -0.42
C ILE A 95 -3.17 20.20 0.74
N GLY A 96 -2.40 20.29 1.83
CA GLY A 96 -2.49 19.35 2.94
C GLY A 96 -3.85 19.31 3.62
N ARG A 97 -4.59 20.42 3.62
CA ARG A 97 -5.93 20.54 4.20
C ARG A 97 -7.06 20.00 3.32
N ILE A 98 -6.78 19.72 2.05
CA ILE A 98 -7.81 19.20 1.13
C ILE A 98 -8.24 17.83 1.64
N HIS A 99 -9.56 17.66 1.74
CA HIS A 99 -10.12 16.38 2.15
C HIS A 99 -10.03 15.37 1.03
N LEU A 100 -9.60 14.14 1.33
CA LEU A 100 -9.52 13.08 0.32
C LEU A 100 -10.90 12.69 -0.22
N ASP A 101 -11.95 12.88 0.56
CA ASP A 101 -13.34 12.60 0.16
C ASP A 101 -13.90 13.65 -0.83
N ALA A 102 -13.19 14.77 -0.99
CA ALA A 102 -13.57 15.88 -1.87
C ALA A 102 -12.77 15.90 -3.20
N LEU A 103 -11.96 14.87 -3.46
CA LEU A 103 -11.16 14.67 -4.66
C LEU A 103 -11.78 13.60 -5.55
#